data_AF-A0A2G6ILH2-F1
#
_entry.id   AF-A0A2G6ILH2-F1
#
_cell.length_a   1.000
_cell.length_b   1.000
_cell.length_c   1.000
_cell.angle_alpha   90.00
_cell.angle_beta   90.00
_cell.angle_gamma   90.00
#
_symmetry.space_group_name_H-M   'P 1'
#
loop_
_entity.id
_entity.type
_entity.pdbx_description
1 polymer ?
#
loop_
_entity_poly.entity_id
_entity_poly.type
_entity_poly.pdbx_seq_one_letter_code
_entity_poly.pdbx_strand_id
1 'polypeptide(L)'
;MTQTLDPVAEIEALEARLAEARGAIAARFIGQEKVVDLTLSALLAGGHALLIGLPGLGKTRLVDTLGTVMGLGTSRIQFTPDLMPADILGSEVLETGEDGRRNFRFIEGPVFTQLLMADEINRASPRTQSALLQAMQEREVTVAGQHRPLGPPFHVLATQNPLEQEGTYPLPEAQLDRFLVQVDVPYPARDTERAILLATTGSEEAAAEPVFAAEELTRAQALLRRMPVGDSIVDMILDLVRAFRPSDDSAPDVVRDAVAWGPGPRAAQALMLLARAEAMLRGRLAPAPEDVAFMAGPVLKHRMALSFAARARGTDLDALIAEITESRTGIAPA
;
A
#
# COMPACT_ATOMS: atom_id res chain seq x y z
N MET A 1 14.29 -7.36 33.95
CA MET A 1 12.88 -7.67 34.24
C MET A 1 12.05 -6.84 33.28
N THR A 2 11.69 -7.40 32.14
CA THR A 2 10.87 -6.73 31.13
C THR A 2 9.47 -6.66 31.70
N GLN A 3 9.01 -5.47 32.09
CA GLN A 3 7.59 -5.27 32.39
C GLN A 3 6.84 -5.54 31.09
N THR A 4 6.17 -6.70 30.99
CA THR A 4 5.09 -6.89 30.03
C THR A 4 4.02 -5.88 30.41
N LEU A 5 4.02 -4.74 29.74
CA LEU A 5 2.91 -3.80 29.76
C LEU A 5 1.65 -4.56 29.36
N ASP A 6 0.51 -4.16 29.94
CA ASP A 6 -0.80 -4.67 29.56
C ASP A 6 -1.00 -4.41 28.04
N PRO A 7 -1.22 -5.44 27.22
CA PRO A 7 -1.46 -5.27 25.78
C PRO A 7 -2.55 -4.27 25.46
N VAL A 8 -3.54 -4.11 26.35
CA VAL A 8 -4.60 -3.12 26.20
C VAL A 8 -4.05 -1.70 26.33
N ALA A 9 -3.24 -1.44 27.36
CA ALA A 9 -2.61 -0.14 27.57
C ALA A 9 -1.63 0.24 26.44
N GLU A 10 -0.92 -0.73 25.86
CA GLU A 10 -0.09 -0.49 24.67
C GLU A 10 -0.92 -0.09 23.45
N ILE A 11 -2.10 -0.70 23.26
CA ILE A 11 -2.99 -0.35 22.14
C ILE A 11 -3.65 1.02 22.34
N GLU A 12 -4.10 1.35 23.55
CA GLU A 12 -4.68 2.67 23.86
C GLU A 12 -3.67 3.81 23.65
N ALA A 13 -2.41 3.62 24.09
CA ALA A 13 -1.36 4.60 23.85
C ALA A 13 -1.03 4.75 22.36
N LEU A 14 -1.11 3.65 21.60
CA LEU A 14 -0.90 3.65 20.16
C LEU A 14 -2.05 4.36 19.42
N GLU A 15 -3.30 4.16 19.85
CA GLU A 15 -4.49 4.80 19.28
C GLU A 15 -4.35 6.34 19.27
N ALA A 16 -3.99 6.93 20.42
CA ALA A 16 -3.85 8.38 20.52
C ALA A 16 -2.82 8.93 19.52
N ARG A 17 -1.71 8.22 19.34
CA ARG A 17 -0.65 8.62 18.39
C ARG A 17 -1.05 8.39 16.94
N LEU A 18 -1.80 7.33 16.65
CA LEU A 18 -2.36 7.10 15.31
C LEU A 18 -3.37 8.19 14.93
N ALA A 19 -4.21 8.61 15.88
CA ALA A 19 -5.14 9.73 15.67
C ALA A 19 -4.39 11.04 15.41
N GLU A 20 -3.32 11.32 16.17
CA GLU A 20 -2.44 12.46 15.95
C GLU A 20 -1.78 12.42 14.56
N ALA A 21 -1.19 11.27 14.18
CA ALA A 21 -0.57 11.09 12.88
C ALA A 21 -1.58 11.26 11.73
N ARG A 22 -2.77 10.65 11.84
CA ARG A 22 -3.87 10.80 10.88
C ARG A 22 -4.26 12.27 10.72
N GLY A 23 -4.41 13.01 11.83
CA GLY A 23 -4.71 14.44 11.83
C GLY A 23 -3.63 15.27 11.14
N ALA A 24 -2.35 15.02 11.45
CA ALA A 24 -1.21 15.70 10.84
C ALA A 24 -1.14 15.48 9.32
N ILE A 25 -1.43 14.25 8.86
CA ILE A 25 -1.46 13.93 7.43
C ILE A 25 -2.66 14.59 6.74
N ALA A 26 -3.86 14.48 7.32
CA ALA A 26 -5.09 15.05 6.77
C ALA A 26 -5.03 16.59 6.67
N ALA A 27 -4.30 17.25 7.56
CA ALA A 27 -4.07 18.70 7.50
C ALA A 27 -3.28 19.13 6.24
N ARG A 28 -2.39 18.27 5.71
CA ARG A 28 -1.62 18.57 4.48
C ARG A 28 -2.22 17.92 3.23
N PHE A 29 -2.96 16.82 3.37
CA PHE A 29 -3.61 16.09 2.27
C PHE A 29 -5.14 16.21 2.40
N ILE A 30 -5.65 17.39 2.00
CA ILE A 30 -7.00 17.85 2.33
C ILE A 30 -8.07 17.07 1.56
N GLY A 31 -9.12 16.64 2.28
CA GLY A 31 -10.36 16.08 1.74
C GLY A 31 -10.23 14.71 1.07
N GLN A 32 -9.17 13.97 1.39
CA GLN A 32 -8.94 12.61 0.90
C GLN A 32 -8.65 11.63 2.05
N GLU A 33 -9.52 11.63 3.07
CA GLU A 33 -9.36 10.81 4.27
C GLU A 33 -9.24 9.32 3.95
N LYS A 34 -10.03 8.80 3.01
CA LYS A 34 -9.96 7.38 2.60
C LYS A 34 -8.58 7.00 2.07
N VAL A 35 -7.92 7.87 1.32
CA VAL A 35 -6.57 7.63 0.79
C VAL A 35 -5.55 7.60 1.93
N VAL A 36 -5.69 8.50 2.92
CA VAL A 36 -4.86 8.52 4.13
C VAL A 36 -5.07 7.24 4.95
N ASP A 37 -6.32 6.84 5.19
CA ASP A 37 -6.67 5.65 5.99
C ASP A 37 -6.13 4.37 5.34
N LEU A 38 -6.26 4.23 4.02
CA LEU A 38 -5.76 3.06 3.28
C LEU A 38 -4.23 3.00 3.23
N THR A 39 -3.57 4.15 3.06
CA THR A 39 -2.10 4.20 3.06
C THR A 39 -1.54 3.92 4.44
N LEU A 40 -2.05 4.55 5.49
CA LEU A 40 -1.68 4.24 6.88
C LEU A 40 -1.93 2.76 7.23
N SER A 41 -3.07 2.20 6.81
CA SER A 41 -3.38 0.78 7.01
C SER A 41 -2.32 -0.13 6.35
N ALA A 42 -1.86 0.20 5.15
CA ALA A 42 -0.80 -0.55 4.47
C ALA A 42 0.55 -0.47 5.22
N LEU A 43 0.90 0.71 5.76
CA LEU A 43 2.09 0.89 6.59
C LEU A 43 1.99 0.08 7.89
N LEU A 44 0.86 0.13 8.59
CA LEU A 44 0.62 -0.63 9.83
C LEU A 44 0.60 -2.14 9.58
N ALA A 45 0.09 -2.58 8.44
CA ALA A 45 0.12 -3.99 8.04
C ALA A 45 1.52 -4.48 7.64
N GLY A 46 2.51 -3.58 7.53
CA GLY A 46 3.87 -3.95 7.17
C GLY A 46 4.04 -4.24 5.68
N GLY A 47 3.19 -3.69 4.81
CA GLY A 47 3.19 -3.97 3.38
C GLY A 47 3.26 -2.73 2.49
N HIS A 48 2.92 -2.91 1.22
CA HIS A 48 3.08 -1.92 0.15
C HIS A 48 1.71 -1.54 -0.42
N ALA A 49 1.57 -0.33 -0.95
CA ALA A 49 0.33 0.14 -1.58
C ALA A 49 0.58 0.66 -2.99
N LEU A 50 -0.44 0.48 -3.85
CA LEU A 50 -0.47 0.96 -5.22
C LEU A 50 -1.44 2.13 -5.32
N LEU A 51 -0.94 3.33 -5.62
CA LEU A 51 -1.73 4.55 -5.78
C LEU A 51 -2.09 4.76 -7.25
N ILE A 52 -3.37 4.64 -7.58
CA ILE A 52 -3.88 4.88 -8.94
C ILE A 52 -4.47 6.26 -9.00
N GLY A 53 -4.02 7.10 -9.92
CA GLY A 53 -4.62 8.41 -10.10
C GLY A 53 -3.87 9.26 -11.09
N LEU A 54 -4.47 10.37 -11.49
CA LEU A 54 -3.89 11.28 -12.45
C LEU A 54 -2.71 12.09 -11.86
N PRO A 55 -1.86 12.67 -12.72
CA PRO A 55 -0.83 13.61 -12.28
C PRO A 55 -1.45 14.80 -11.52
N GLY A 56 -0.70 15.35 -10.56
CA GLY A 56 -1.13 16.55 -9.83
C GLY A 56 -2.09 16.34 -8.66
N LEU A 57 -2.51 15.10 -8.36
CA LEU A 57 -3.43 14.80 -7.24
C LEU A 57 -2.74 14.71 -5.87
N GLY A 58 -1.57 15.35 -5.70
CA GLY A 58 -0.87 15.42 -4.42
C GLY A 58 -0.25 14.11 -3.92
N LYS A 59 -0.12 13.07 -4.75
CA LYS A 59 0.49 11.77 -4.37
C LYS A 59 1.90 11.93 -3.78
N THR A 60 2.76 12.75 -4.39
CA THR A 60 4.09 13.06 -3.85
C THR A 60 4.01 13.70 -2.47
N ARG A 61 3.11 14.68 -2.30
CA ARG A 61 2.89 15.35 -1.02
C ARG A 61 2.39 14.40 0.06
N LEU A 62 1.55 13.43 -0.29
CA LEU A 62 1.10 12.37 0.61
C LEU A 62 2.28 11.53 1.10
N VAL A 63 3.14 11.04 0.18
CA VAL A 63 4.29 10.21 0.55
C VAL A 63 5.29 10.99 1.40
N ASP A 64 5.60 12.23 1.03
CA ASP A 64 6.52 13.08 1.80
C ASP A 64 5.97 13.37 3.22
N THR A 65 4.66 13.65 3.32
CA THR A 65 4.00 13.89 4.61
C THR A 65 3.98 12.62 5.46
N LEU A 66 3.67 11.46 4.87
CA LEU A 66 3.74 10.18 5.56
C LEU A 66 5.16 9.90 6.06
N GLY A 67 6.18 10.15 5.24
CA GLY A 67 7.58 9.99 5.63
C GLY A 67 7.93 10.81 6.87
N THR A 68 7.61 12.11 6.86
CA THR A 68 7.87 12.99 8.00
C THR A 68 7.07 12.59 9.24
N VAL A 69 5.74 12.44 9.12
CA VAL A 69 4.86 12.13 10.25
C VAL A 69 5.20 10.79 10.88
N MET A 70 5.58 9.79 10.06
CA MET A 70 5.92 8.46 10.53
C MET A 70 7.40 8.31 10.95
N GLY A 71 8.21 9.36 10.82
CA GLY A 71 9.64 9.35 11.15
C GLY A 71 10.46 8.40 10.28
N LEU A 72 10.11 8.28 9.00
CA LEU A 72 10.73 7.38 8.04
C LEU A 72 11.67 8.15 7.11
N GLY A 73 12.86 7.59 6.88
CA GLY A 73 13.67 8.03 5.75
C GLY A 73 12.92 7.74 4.45
N THR A 74 12.90 8.72 3.55
CA THR A 74 12.22 8.61 2.26
C THR A 74 13.22 8.61 1.12
N SER A 75 12.86 7.92 0.06
CA SER A 75 13.54 8.00 -1.24
C SER A 75 12.50 7.97 -2.34
N ARG A 76 12.85 8.50 -3.51
CA ARG A 76 11.96 8.60 -4.66
C ARG A 76 12.64 8.10 -5.91
N ILE A 77 11.93 7.27 -6.66
CA ILE A 77 12.33 6.80 -7.99
C ILE A 77 11.22 7.18 -8.96
N GLN A 78 11.60 7.87 -10.02
CA GLN A 78 10.74 8.07 -11.18
C GLN A 78 11.02 6.93 -12.17
N PHE A 79 10.01 6.13 -12.49
CA PHE A 79 10.16 5.06 -13.47
C PHE A 79 10.10 5.67 -14.87
N THR A 80 11.12 5.32 -15.67
CA THR A 80 11.26 5.73 -17.07
C THR A 80 11.62 4.50 -17.91
N PRO A 81 11.41 4.53 -19.25
CA PRO A 81 11.71 3.39 -20.12
C PRO A 81 13.18 2.95 -20.11
N ASP A 82 14.09 3.86 -19.80
CA ASP A 82 15.55 3.68 -19.74
C ASP A 82 16.07 3.28 -18.36
N LEU A 83 15.24 3.33 -17.31
CA LEU A 83 15.64 2.98 -15.95
C LEU A 83 16.09 1.53 -15.86
N MET A 84 17.30 1.30 -15.34
CA MET A 84 17.87 -0.04 -15.19
C MET A 84 17.68 -0.58 -13.77
N PRO A 85 17.69 -1.92 -13.57
CA PRO A 85 17.67 -2.52 -12.24
C PRO A 85 18.75 -1.99 -11.29
N ALA A 86 19.94 -1.68 -11.79
CA ALA A 86 21.05 -1.16 -10.98
C ALA A 86 20.77 0.25 -10.42
N ASP A 87 19.97 1.06 -11.12
CA ASP A 87 19.57 2.39 -10.66
C ASP A 87 18.58 2.33 -9.49
N ILE A 88 17.96 1.15 -9.29
CA ILE A 88 17.02 0.87 -8.20
C ILE A 88 17.76 0.18 -7.05
N LEU A 89 18.46 -0.92 -7.36
CA LEU A 89 19.08 -1.81 -6.37
C LEU A 89 20.45 -1.32 -5.87
N GLY A 90 21.10 -0.43 -6.62
CA GLY A 90 22.49 -0.05 -6.41
C GLY A 90 23.45 -0.80 -7.35
N SER A 91 24.69 -0.33 -7.39
CA SER A 91 25.73 -0.86 -8.28
C SER A 91 27.10 -0.88 -7.61
N GLU A 92 27.99 -1.76 -8.09
CA GLU A 92 29.40 -1.73 -7.70
C GLU A 92 30.19 -0.88 -8.68
N VAL A 93 30.92 0.10 -8.15
CA VAL A 93 31.84 0.93 -8.90
C VAL A 93 33.28 0.60 -8.53
N LEU A 94 34.17 0.70 -9.50
CA LEU A 94 35.60 0.49 -9.28
C LEU A 94 36.22 1.82 -8.85
N GLU A 95 36.60 1.93 -7.58
CA GLU A 95 37.27 3.08 -7.02
C GLU A 95 38.79 2.82 -7.02
N THR A 96 39.57 3.80 -7.47
CA THR A 96 41.04 3.73 -7.39
C THR A 96 41.48 4.52 -6.17
N GLY A 97 42.04 3.85 -5.18
CA GLY A 97 42.57 4.48 -3.97
C GLY A 97 43.78 5.37 -4.28
N GLU A 98 44.14 6.23 -3.34
CA GLU A 98 45.31 7.12 -3.44
C GLU A 98 46.63 6.33 -3.62
N ASP A 99 46.64 5.05 -3.23
CA ASP A 99 47.75 4.11 -3.39
C ASP A 99 47.77 3.39 -4.76
N GLY A 100 46.84 3.72 -5.66
CA GLY A 100 46.71 3.11 -6.99
C GLY A 100 46.01 1.74 -6.99
N ARG A 101 45.55 1.23 -5.84
CA ARG A 101 44.81 -0.03 -5.77
C ARG A 101 43.37 0.17 -6.22
N ARG A 102 42.85 -0.80 -6.97
CA ARG A 102 41.46 -0.82 -7.43
C ARG A 102 40.61 -1.62 -6.45
N ASN A 103 39.63 -0.99 -5.83
CA ASN A 103 38.68 -1.61 -4.91
C ASN A 103 37.26 -1.47 -5.47
N PHE A 104 36.44 -2.51 -5.33
CA PHE A 104 35.02 -2.41 -5.65
C PHE A 104 34.29 -1.79 -4.46
N ARG A 105 33.55 -0.71 -4.70
CA ARG A 105 32.69 -0.05 -3.72
C ARG A 105 31.24 -0.16 -4.16
N PHE A 106 30.39 -0.63 -3.27
CA PHE A 106 28.96 -0.63 -3.52
C PHE A 106 28.36 0.75 -3.24
N ILE A 107 27.58 1.24 -4.20
CA ILE A 107 26.74 2.42 -4.05
C ILE A 107 25.31 1.93 -3.88
N GLU A 108 24.74 2.21 -2.71
CA GLU A 108 23.35 1.88 -2.40
C GLU A 108 22.39 2.57 -3.36
N GLY A 109 21.44 1.79 -3.87
CA GLY A 109 20.34 2.33 -4.65
C GLY A 109 19.27 2.99 -3.77
N PRO A 110 18.32 3.68 -4.39
CA PRO A 110 17.21 4.34 -3.69
C PRO A 110 16.31 3.41 -2.87
N VAL A 111 16.36 2.09 -3.08
CA VAL A 111 15.62 1.11 -2.26
C VAL A 111 16.11 1.00 -0.82
N PHE A 112 17.34 1.47 -0.52
CA PHE A 112 17.89 1.51 0.84
C PHE A 112 17.30 2.71 1.61
N THR A 113 16.03 2.61 1.94
CA THR A 113 15.23 3.62 2.63
C THR A 113 14.10 2.95 3.41
N GLN A 114 13.40 3.66 4.28
CA GLN A 114 12.24 3.10 5.00
C GLN A 114 10.93 3.24 4.23
N LEU A 115 10.77 4.33 3.47
CA LEU A 115 9.59 4.61 2.65
C LEU A 115 9.99 5.04 1.24
N LEU A 116 9.82 4.14 0.28
CA LEU A 116 10.13 4.39 -1.12
C LEU A 116 8.89 4.83 -1.90
N MET A 117 8.98 5.98 -2.56
CA MET A 117 8.05 6.38 -3.61
C MET A 117 8.51 5.84 -4.97
N ALA A 118 7.70 5.01 -5.61
CA ALA A 118 7.97 4.48 -6.95
C ALA A 118 6.97 5.05 -7.95
N ASP A 119 7.30 6.20 -8.55
CA ASP A 119 6.41 6.91 -9.45
C ASP A 119 6.32 6.25 -10.83
N GLU A 120 5.09 6.09 -11.33
CA GLU A 120 4.78 5.58 -12.66
C GLU A 120 5.42 4.23 -12.97
N ILE A 121 5.28 3.28 -12.03
CA ILE A 121 5.93 1.95 -12.09
C ILE A 121 5.69 1.20 -13.42
N ASN A 122 4.57 1.49 -14.10
CA ASN A 122 4.23 0.94 -15.40
C ASN A 122 5.07 1.51 -16.57
N ARG A 123 5.92 2.53 -16.39
CA ARG A 123 6.77 3.08 -17.48
C ARG A 123 8.11 2.37 -17.65
N ALA A 124 8.58 1.62 -16.67
CA ALA A 124 9.83 0.88 -16.80
C ALA A 124 9.62 -0.52 -17.39
N SER A 125 10.69 -1.08 -17.93
CA SER A 125 10.68 -2.44 -18.48
C SER A 125 10.25 -3.50 -17.44
N PRO A 126 9.69 -4.64 -17.86
CA PRO A 126 9.34 -5.74 -16.96
C PRO A 126 10.51 -6.24 -16.10
N ARG A 127 11.75 -6.14 -16.61
CA ARG A 127 12.96 -6.50 -15.87
C ARG A 127 13.22 -5.53 -14.72
N THR A 128 13.06 -4.23 -14.95
CA THR A 128 13.23 -3.16 -13.95
C THR A 128 12.12 -3.23 -12.89
N GLN A 129 10.87 -3.45 -13.31
CA GLN A 129 9.75 -3.70 -12.39
C GLN A 129 10.04 -4.91 -11.48
N SER A 130 10.51 -6.01 -12.06
CA SER A 130 10.82 -7.24 -11.31
C SER A 130 11.90 -7.02 -10.24
N ALA A 131 12.89 -6.16 -10.50
CA ALA A 131 13.94 -5.84 -9.54
C ALA A 131 13.37 -5.19 -8.26
N LEU A 132 12.52 -4.17 -8.40
CA LEU A 132 11.84 -3.54 -7.26
C LEU A 132 10.95 -4.54 -6.52
N LEU A 133 10.16 -5.34 -7.25
CA LEU A 133 9.23 -6.29 -6.66
C LEU A 133 9.92 -7.44 -5.93
N GLN A 134 11.12 -7.83 -6.38
CA GLN A 134 11.97 -8.77 -5.67
C GLN A 134 12.43 -8.16 -4.35
N ALA A 135 12.95 -6.92 -4.38
CA ALA A 135 13.36 -6.19 -3.18
C ALA A 135 12.20 -6.05 -2.17
N MET A 136 10.98 -5.79 -2.64
CA MET A 136 9.76 -5.76 -1.80
C MET A 136 9.49 -7.11 -1.12
N GLN A 137 9.64 -8.22 -1.84
CA GLN A 137 9.32 -9.55 -1.33
C GLN A 137 10.40 -10.10 -0.40
N GLU A 138 11.67 -9.92 -0.77
CA GLU A 138 12.83 -10.48 -0.07
C GLU A 138 13.31 -9.57 1.07
N ARG A 139 13.02 -8.27 1.00
CA ARG A 139 13.51 -7.23 1.94
C ARG A 139 15.03 -7.16 2.02
N GLU A 140 15.68 -7.68 0.99
CA GLU A 140 17.12 -7.64 0.75
C GLU A 140 17.37 -7.52 -0.75
N VAL A 141 18.58 -7.11 -1.11
CA VAL A 141 19.04 -7.06 -2.49
C VAL A 141 20.33 -7.85 -2.62
N THR A 142 20.49 -8.56 -3.72
CA THR A 142 21.72 -9.28 -4.04
C THR A 142 22.41 -8.59 -5.21
N VAL A 143 23.58 -8.02 -4.96
CA VAL A 143 24.42 -7.39 -5.99
C VAL A 143 25.81 -8.01 -5.93
N ALA A 144 26.32 -8.45 -7.08
CA ALA A 144 27.61 -9.13 -7.21
C ALA A 144 27.80 -10.34 -6.26
N GLY A 145 26.71 -11.07 -5.98
CA GLY A 145 26.72 -12.23 -5.08
C GLY A 145 26.75 -11.90 -3.58
N GLN A 146 26.67 -10.63 -3.21
CA GLN A 146 26.56 -10.20 -1.81
C GLN A 146 25.11 -9.83 -1.48
N HIS A 147 24.57 -10.45 -0.43
CA HIS A 147 23.26 -10.13 0.12
C HIS A 147 23.35 -8.87 1.00
N ARG A 148 22.41 -7.94 0.81
CA ARG A 148 22.35 -6.67 1.52
C ARG A 148 20.92 -6.41 2.01
N PRO A 149 20.65 -6.38 3.32
CA PRO A 149 19.32 -6.11 3.84
C PRO A 149 18.92 -4.64 3.63
N LEU A 150 17.64 -4.37 3.36
CA LEU A 150 17.14 -3.01 3.15
C LEU A 150 16.88 -2.22 4.45
N GLY A 151 16.85 -2.92 5.58
CA GLY A 151 16.56 -2.34 6.90
C GLY A 151 15.04 -2.25 7.18
N PRO A 152 14.57 -2.59 8.40
CA PRO A 152 13.17 -2.44 8.77
C PRO A 152 12.86 -1.03 9.36
N PRO A 153 11.65 -0.49 9.16
CA PRO A 153 10.63 -0.98 8.23
C PRO A 153 10.98 -0.61 6.77
N PHE A 154 10.52 -1.40 5.80
CA PHE A 154 10.67 -1.10 4.36
C PHE A 154 9.30 -1.12 3.68
N HIS A 155 8.88 0.02 3.16
CA HIS A 155 7.60 0.23 2.51
C HIS A 155 7.79 0.83 1.11
N VAL A 156 6.83 0.53 0.23
CA VAL A 156 6.80 1.04 -1.13
C VAL A 156 5.40 1.56 -1.40
N LEU A 157 5.33 2.83 -1.79
CA LEU A 157 4.12 3.46 -2.33
C LEU A 157 4.38 3.68 -3.83
N ALA A 158 3.86 2.75 -4.64
CA ALA A 158 4.00 2.82 -6.09
C ALA A 158 2.85 3.62 -6.69
N THR A 159 3.08 4.40 -7.73
CA THR A 159 2.03 5.15 -8.43
C THR A 159 1.84 4.66 -9.86
N GLN A 160 0.61 4.73 -10.37
CA GLN A 160 0.31 4.53 -11.78
C GLN A 160 -0.65 5.59 -12.28
N ASN A 161 -0.40 6.03 -13.52
CA ASN A 161 -1.30 6.91 -14.25
C ASN A 161 -2.18 6.06 -15.19
N PRO A 162 -3.51 6.00 -14.97
CA PRO A 162 -4.40 5.13 -15.74
C PRO A 162 -4.59 5.59 -17.19
N LEU A 163 -4.32 6.86 -17.53
CA LEU A 163 -4.50 7.38 -18.89
C LEU A 163 -3.28 7.17 -19.80
N GLU A 164 -2.14 6.78 -19.25
CA GLU A 164 -0.89 6.69 -19.99
C GLU A 164 -0.77 5.34 -20.72
N GLN A 165 -1.05 5.35 -22.03
CA GLN A 165 -1.07 4.16 -22.87
C GLN A 165 0.21 3.99 -23.71
N GLU A 166 0.97 5.06 -23.93
CA GLU A 166 2.20 5.01 -24.72
C GLU A 166 3.42 4.69 -23.85
N GLY A 167 4.21 3.70 -24.28
CA GLY A 167 5.44 3.33 -23.59
C GLY A 167 5.23 2.73 -22.19
N THR A 168 4.05 2.19 -21.90
CA THR A 168 3.74 1.54 -20.63
C THR A 168 3.71 0.01 -20.74
N TYR A 169 4.17 -0.63 -19.67
CA TYR A 169 4.20 -2.06 -19.45
C TYR A 169 3.29 -2.37 -18.24
N PRO A 170 2.11 -2.97 -18.44
CA PRO A 170 1.22 -3.29 -17.34
C PRO A 170 1.89 -4.30 -16.42
N LEU A 171 1.70 -4.15 -15.10
CA LEU A 171 2.17 -5.17 -14.17
C LEU A 171 1.35 -6.45 -14.35
N PRO A 172 2.01 -7.61 -14.54
CA PRO A 172 1.36 -8.90 -14.45
C PRO A 172 0.66 -9.10 -13.11
N GLU A 173 -0.36 -9.96 -13.10
CA GLU A 173 -1.23 -10.17 -11.95
C GLU A 173 -0.45 -10.70 -10.73
N ALA A 174 0.52 -11.59 -10.98
CA ALA A 174 1.44 -12.09 -9.96
C ALA A 174 2.32 -10.98 -9.33
N GLN A 175 2.49 -9.84 -10.02
CA GLN A 175 3.20 -8.68 -9.50
C GLN A 175 2.29 -7.76 -8.70
N LEU A 176 1.09 -7.47 -9.20
CA LEU A 176 0.07 -6.70 -8.49
C LEU A 176 -0.27 -7.31 -7.12
N ASP A 177 -0.33 -8.64 -7.04
CA ASP A 177 -0.65 -9.35 -5.80
C ASP A 177 0.36 -9.13 -4.65
N ARG A 178 1.55 -8.59 -4.94
CA ARG A 178 2.54 -8.17 -3.92
C ARG A 178 2.15 -6.88 -3.18
N PHE A 179 1.20 -6.11 -3.71
CA PHE A 179 0.65 -4.94 -3.03
C PHE A 179 -0.54 -5.36 -2.15
N LEU A 180 -0.59 -4.84 -0.92
CA LEU A 180 -1.69 -5.13 0.00
C LEU A 180 -3.00 -4.54 -0.50
N VAL A 181 -2.95 -3.28 -0.94
CA VAL A 181 -4.08 -2.49 -1.41
C VAL A 181 -3.76 -1.74 -2.69
N GLN A 182 -4.78 -1.60 -3.54
CA GLN A 182 -4.87 -0.57 -4.56
C GLN A 182 -5.73 0.57 -4.02
N VAL A 183 -5.20 1.79 -4.07
CA VAL A 183 -5.84 3.01 -3.58
C VAL A 183 -6.07 3.95 -4.76
N ASP A 184 -7.34 4.15 -5.10
CA ASP A 184 -7.71 5.10 -6.14
C ASP A 184 -7.76 6.52 -5.55
N VAL A 185 -7.11 7.45 -6.24
CA VAL A 185 -6.98 8.86 -5.89
C VAL A 185 -7.83 9.64 -6.89
N PRO A 186 -9.09 9.97 -6.57
CA PRO A 186 -9.98 10.69 -7.47
C PRO A 186 -9.67 12.19 -7.50
N TYR A 187 -10.28 12.91 -8.44
CA TYR A 187 -10.31 14.36 -8.36
C TYR A 187 -11.06 14.81 -7.09
N PRO A 188 -10.56 15.85 -6.39
CA PRO A 188 -11.25 16.39 -5.23
C PRO A 188 -12.58 17.02 -5.65
N ALA A 189 -13.57 17.00 -4.75
CA ALA A 189 -14.77 17.80 -4.90
C ALA A 189 -14.43 19.30 -4.89
N ARG A 190 -15.27 20.14 -5.51
CA ARG A 190 -15.04 21.59 -5.64
C ARG A 190 -14.64 22.29 -4.34
N ASP A 191 -15.29 21.97 -3.22
CA ASP A 191 -14.99 22.62 -1.94
C ASP A 191 -13.65 22.16 -1.35
N THR A 192 -13.29 20.89 -1.56
CA THR A 192 -11.95 20.36 -1.24
C THR A 192 -10.90 20.99 -2.12
N GLU A 193 -11.15 21.11 -3.42
CA GLU A 193 -10.24 21.77 -4.36
C GLU A 193 -10.04 23.24 -4.01
N ARG A 194 -11.10 23.95 -3.62
CA ARG A 194 -10.99 25.32 -3.10
C ARG A 194 -10.11 25.40 -1.85
N ALA A 195 -10.26 24.46 -0.92
CA ALA A 195 -9.42 24.40 0.28
C ALA A 195 -7.94 24.13 -0.08
N ILE A 196 -7.68 23.21 -1.02
CA ILE A 196 -6.33 22.94 -1.54
C ILE A 196 -5.75 24.21 -2.18
N LEU A 197 -6.49 24.90 -3.04
CA LEU A 197 -6.04 26.14 -3.67
C LEU A 197 -5.61 27.16 -2.61
N LEU A 198 -6.48 27.44 -1.63
CA LEU A 198 -6.16 28.38 -0.56
C LEU A 198 -4.94 27.95 0.28
N ALA A 199 -4.79 26.67 0.57
CA ALA A 199 -3.70 26.14 1.39
C ALA A 199 -2.36 26.04 0.65
N THR A 200 -2.36 26.02 -0.69
CA THR A 200 -1.15 25.85 -1.51
C THR A 200 -0.68 27.12 -2.21
N THR A 201 -1.55 28.11 -2.38
CA THR A 201 -1.21 29.41 -2.97
C THR A 201 -1.02 30.52 -1.93
N GLY A 202 -1.11 30.17 -0.64
CA GLY A 202 -0.83 31.08 0.48
C GLY A 202 0.66 31.35 0.65
N SER A 203 0.99 32.30 1.52
CA SER A 203 2.39 32.65 1.85
C SER A 203 3.04 31.70 2.87
N GLU A 204 2.23 30.92 3.60
CA GLU A 204 2.69 29.99 4.64
C GLU A 204 2.33 28.56 4.23
N GLU A 205 3.31 27.67 4.28
CA GLU A 205 3.09 26.24 4.10
C GLU A 205 3.22 25.55 5.45
N ALA A 206 2.16 24.88 5.91
CA ALA A 206 2.20 24.11 7.14
C ALA A 206 3.23 22.98 7.01
N ALA A 207 4.26 23.01 7.86
CA ALA A 207 5.26 21.95 7.97
C ALA A 207 4.64 20.73 8.65
N ALA A 208 4.93 19.54 8.13
CA ALA A 208 4.62 18.31 8.85
C ALA A 208 5.63 18.14 9.99
N GLU A 209 5.15 17.77 11.17
CA GLU A 209 6.00 17.41 12.31
C GLU A 209 6.04 15.90 12.50
N PRO A 210 7.17 15.31 12.91
CA PRO A 210 7.24 13.89 13.22
C PRO A 210 6.37 13.53 14.42
N VAL A 211 5.44 12.58 14.22
CA VAL A 211 4.57 12.04 15.26
C VAL A 211 5.06 10.68 15.73
N PHE A 212 5.69 9.87 14.85
CA PHE A 212 6.31 8.59 15.16
C PHE A 212 7.82 8.60 14.90
N ALA A 213 8.53 7.66 15.52
CA ALA A 213 9.81 7.15 15.05
C ALA A 213 9.65 5.81 14.31
N ALA A 214 10.61 5.45 13.45
CA ALA A 214 10.57 4.21 12.67
C ALA A 214 10.45 2.93 13.54
N GLU A 215 11.07 2.91 14.71
CA GLU A 215 10.99 1.80 15.67
C GLU A 215 9.59 1.69 16.29
N GLU A 216 8.87 2.80 16.41
CA GLU A 216 7.51 2.86 16.94
C GLU A 216 6.52 2.28 15.93
N LEU A 217 6.67 2.60 14.64
CA LEU A 217 5.93 1.94 13.58
C LEU A 217 6.20 0.43 13.57
N THR A 218 7.45 0.01 13.74
CA THR A 218 7.80 -1.42 13.80
C THR A 218 7.15 -2.12 14.99
N ARG A 219 7.07 -1.46 16.15
CA ARG A 219 6.34 -1.97 17.32
C ARG A 219 4.83 -2.04 17.06
N ALA A 220 4.24 -1.02 16.44
CA ALA A 220 2.83 -1.01 16.05
C ALA A 220 2.50 -2.17 15.10
N GLN A 221 3.33 -2.43 14.10
CA GLN A 221 3.20 -3.58 13.19
C GLN A 221 3.24 -4.92 13.94
N ALA A 222 4.09 -5.05 14.97
CA ALA A 222 4.15 -6.24 15.79
C ALA A 222 2.90 -6.42 16.67
N LEU A 223 2.37 -5.34 17.22
CA LEU A 223 1.13 -5.34 18.00
C LEU A 223 -0.08 -5.69 17.13
N LEU A 224 -0.15 -5.14 15.92
CA LEU A 224 -1.21 -5.45 14.95
C LEU A 224 -1.34 -6.96 14.70
N ARG A 225 -0.21 -7.67 14.56
CA ARG A 225 -0.19 -9.12 14.34
C ARG A 225 -0.69 -9.91 15.56
N ARG A 226 -0.66 -9.32 16.75
CA ARG A 226 -1.16 -9.91 18.01
C ARG A 226 -2.60 -9.54 18.32
N MET A 227 -3.19 -8.58 17.61
CA MET A 227 -4.60 -8.21 17.78
C MET A 227 -5.49 -9.46 17.63
N PRO A 228 -6.36 -9.74 18.62
CA PRO A 228 -7.26 -10.89 18.56
C PRO A 228 -8.30 -10.70 17.46
N VAL A 229 -8.71 -11.80 16.85
CA VAL A 229 -9.76 -11.83 15.82
C VAL A 229 -10.69 -12.97 16.13
N GLY A 230 -12.00 -12.69 16.15
CA GLY A 230 -13.02 -13.72 16.35
C GLY A 230 -13.18 -14.61 15.12
N ASP A 231 -13.56 -15.87 15.35
CA ASP A 231 -13.77 -16.86 14.29
C ASP A 231 -14.77 -16.37 13.23
N SER A 232 -15.80 -15.62 13.64
CA SER A 232 -16.79 -15.04 12.72
C SER A 232 -16.17 -14.09 11.69
N ILE A 233 -15.12 -13.34 12.04
CA ILE A 233 -14.40 -12.46 11.11
C ILE A 233 -13.50 -13.28 10.18
N VAL A 234 -12.87 -14.34 10.71
CA VAL A 234 -12.06 -15.27 9.90
C VAL A 234 -12.94 -15.92 8.82
N ASP A 235 -14.08 -16.48 9.22
CA ASP A 235 -15.03 -17.13 8.32
C ASP A 235 -15.61 -16.14 7.31
N MET A 236 -15.96 -14.93 7.74
CA MET A 236 -16.43 -13.86 6.84
C MET A 236 -15.41 -13.51 5.76
N ILE A 237 -14.13 -13.38 6.12
CA ILE A 237 -13.05 -13.13 5.15
C ILE A 237 -12.93 -14.30 4.17
N LEU A 238 -13.01 -15.54 4.66
CA LEU A 238 -12.94 -16.73 3.81
C LEU A 238 -14.13 -16.79 2.85
N ASP A 239 -15.34 -16.60 3.34
CA ASP A 239 -16.58 -16.62 2.54
C ASP A 239 -16.56 -15.53 1.47
N LEU A 240 -16.14 -14.32 1.82
CA LEU A 240 -16.01 -13.21 0.88
C LEU A 240 -15.00 -13.54 -0.23
N VAL A 241 -13.78 -13.97 0.13
CA VAL A 241 -12.73 -14.27 -0.87
C VAL A 241 -13.15 -15.44 -1.76
N ARG A 242 -13.77 -16.49 -1.20
CA ARG A 242 -14.24 -17.64 -1.96
C ARG A 242 -15.40 -17.28 -2.89
N ALA A 243 -16.28 -16.36 -2.49
CA ALA A 243 -17.37 -15.91 -3.33
C ALA A 243 -16.92 -15.27 -4.66
N PHE A 244 -15.69 -14.75 -4.73
CA PHE A 244 -15.11 -14.20 -5.98
C PHE A 244 -14.33 -15.21 -6.82
N ARG A 245 -14.27 -16.49 -6.42
CA ARG A 245 -13.58 -17.54 -7.18
C ARG A 245 -14.59 -18.23 -8.11
N PRO A 246 -14.54 -18.00 -9.44
CA PRO A 246 -15.59 -18.49 -10.35
C PRO A 246 -15.73 -20.02 -10.36
N SER A 247 -14.69 -20.77 -10.00
CA SER A 247 -14.69 -22.23 -9.91
C SER A 247 -15.13 -22.79 -8.55
N ASP A 248 -15.39 -21.96 -7.54
CA ASP A 248 -15.75 -22.38 -6.18
C ASP A 248 -17.27 -22.54 -6.06
N ASP A 249 -17.76 -23.55 -5.34
CA ASP A 249 -19.20 -23.82 -5.20
C ASP A 249 -19.95 -22.66 -4.52
N SER A 250 -19.27 -21.89 -3.67
CA SER A 250 -19.89 -20.75 -2.97
C SER A 250 -20.03 -19.47 -3.83
N ALA A 251 -19.46 -19.45 -5.03
CA ALA A 251 -19.49 -18.29 -5.91
C ALA A 251 -20.90 -18.08 -6.51
N PRO A 252 -21.50 -16.88 -6.35
CA PRO A 252 -22.76 -16.52 -6.98
C PRO A 252 -22.68 -16.55 -8.52
N ASP A 253 -23.80 -16.78 -9.20
CA ASP A 253 -23.87 -16.87 -10.66
C ASP A 253 -23.30 -15.62 -11.35
N VAL A 254 -23.59 -14.43 -10.81
CA VAL A 254 -23.05 -13.17 -11.34
C VAL A 254 -21.51 -13.15 -11.36
N VAL A 255 -20.86 -13.76 -10.37
CA VAL A 255 -19.39 -13.88 -10.33
C VAL A 255 -18.91 -14.91 -11.35
N ARG A 256 -19.56 -16.08 -11.41
CA ARG A 256 -19.18 -17.16 -12.35
C ARG A 256 -19.22 -16.69 -13.80
N ASP A 257 -20.19 -15.86 -14.14
CA ASP A 257 -20.36 -15.31 -15.49
C ASP A 257 -19.44 -14.13 -15.76
N ALA A 258 -19.14 -13.31 -14.73
CA ALA A 258 -18.43 -12.06 -14.90
C ALA A 258 -16.91 -12.17 -14.69
N VAL A 259 -16.43 -13.04 -13.82
CA VAL A 259 -15.04 -13.09 -13.36
C VAL A 259 -14.25 -14.17 -14.09
N ALA A 260 -13.14 -13.79 -14.72
CA ALA A 260 -12.23 -14.71 -15.41
C ALA A 260 -11.36 -15.51 -14.43
N TRP A 261 -10.83 -14.82 -13.41
CA TRP A 261 -10.03 -15.43 -12.35
C TRP A 261 -10.22 -14.62 -11.07
N GLY A 262 -10.23 -15.31 -9.93
CA GLY A 262 -10.56 -14.74 -8.63
C GLY A 262 -9.38 -14.70 -7.65
N PRO A 263 -9.60 -14.11 -6.46
CA PRO A 263 -8.55 -13.86 -5.48
C PRO A 263 -8.02 -15.14 -4.81
N GLY A 264 -6.70 -15.21 -4.66
CA GLY A 264 -5.99 -16.29 -3.98
C GLY A 264 -5.93 -16.14 -2.45
N PRO A 265 -5.19 -17.03 -1.74
CA PRO A 265 -5.04 -16.97 -0.28
C PRO A 265 -4.42 -15.67 0.26
N ARG A 266 -3.58 -14.99 -0.54
CA ARG A 266 -3.00 -13.69 -0.17
C ARG A 266 -4.04 -12.59 -0.02
N ALA A 267 -5.16 -12.66 -0.74
CA ALA A 267 -6.27 -11.73 -0.53
C ALA A 267 -6.86 -11.87 0.88
N ALA A 268 -7.06 -13.11 1.36
CA ALA A 268 -7.55 -13.37 2.71
C ALA A 268 -6.55 -12.89 3.78
N GLN A 269 -5.25 -13.12 3.56
CA GLN A 269 -4.20 -12.61 4.45
C GLN A 269 -4.16 -11.08 4.49
N ALA A 270 -4.29 -10.42 3.33
CA ALA A 270 -4.34 -8.98 3.24
C ALA A 270 -5.59 -8.42 3.95
N LEU A 271 -6.78 -8.98 3.70
CA LEU A 271 -8.00 -8.59 4.42
C LEU A 271 -7.86 -8.73 5.93
N MET A 272 -7.29 -9.84 6.40
CA MET A 272 -7.07 -10.05 7.83
C MET A 272 -6.17 -8.97 8.45
N LEU A 273 -5.03 -8.67 7.82
CA LEU A 273 -4.09 -7.66 8.33
C LEU A 273 -4.67 -6.25 8.26
N LEU A 274 -5.36 -5.92 7.16
CA LEU A 274 -5.91 -4.59 6.93
C LEU A 274 -7.17 -4.34 7.75
N ALA A 275 -8.01 -5.36 7.99
CA ALA A 275 -9.16 -5.23 8.89
C ALA A 275 -8.72 -4.95 10.32
N ARG A 276 -7.63 -5.59 10.78
CA ARG A 276 -6.99 -5.24 12.06
C ARG A 276 -6.44 -3.81 12.05
N ALA A 277 -5.86 -3.39 10.92
CA ALA A 277 -5.25 -2.06 10.81
C ALA A 277 -6.32 -0.97 10.87
N GLU A 278 -7.43 -1.19 10.17
CA GLU A 278 -8.60 -0.31 10.23
C GLU A 278 -9.17 -0.25 11.66
N ALA A 279 -9.38 -1.41 12.29
CA ALA A 279 -9.85 -1.45 13.68
C ALA A 279 -8.92 -0.65 14.61
N MET A 280 -7.60 -0.81 14.48
CA MET A 280 -6.60 -0.09 15.26
C MET A 280 -6.63 1.42 14.99
N LEU A 281 -6.75 1.85 13.73
CA LEU A 281 -6.91 3.27 13.36
C LEU A 281 -8.20 3.89 13.91
N ARG A 282 -9.23 3.07 14.14
CA ARG A 282 -10.51 3.46 14.74
C ARG A 282 -10.55 3.29 16.26
N GLY A 283 -9.43 2.96 16.91
CA GLY A 283 -9.37 2.80 18.37
C GLY A 283 -10.02 1.52 18.91
N ARG A 284 -10.22 0.51 18.06
CA ARG A 284 -10.80 -0.77 18.45
C ARG A 284 -9.73 -1.83 18.69
N LEU A 285 -9.97 -2.65 19.71
CA LEU A 285 -9.09 -3.75 20.11
C LEU A 285 -9.27 -5.03 19.28
N ALA A 286 -10.28 -5.08 18.41
CA ALA A 286 -10.57 -6.20 17.53
C ALA A 286 -11.32 -5.71 16.26
N PRO A 287 -11.13 -6.39 15.12
CA PRO A 287 -11.85 -6.08 13.89
C PRO A 287 -13.33 -6.47 13.98
N ALA A 288 -14.13 -5.77 13.19
CA ALA A 288 -15.57 -5.92 13.05
C ALA A 288 -15.93 -6.08 11.56
N PRO A 289 -17.16 -6.51 11.21
CA PRO A 289 -17.59 -6.70 9.81
C PRO A 289 -17.39 -5.47 8.93
N GLU A 290 -17.52 -4.27 9.49
CA GLU A 290 -17.36 -3.00 8.80
C GLU A 290 -15.91 -2.82 8.28
N ASP A 291 -14.91 -3.33 9.01
CA ASP A 291 -13.50 -3.28 8.58
C ASP A 291 -13.26 -4.17 7.36
N VAL A 292 -13.86 -5.36 7.37
CA VAL A 292 -13.78 -6.30 6.26
C VAL A 292 -14.45 -5.70 5.03
N ALA A 293 -15.62 -5.08 5.21
CA ALA A 293 -16.35 -4.43 4.13
C ALA A 293 -15.57 -3.24 3.55
N PHE A 294 -15.02 -2.36 4.40
CA PHE A 294 -14.23 -1.21 3.98
C PHE A 294 -12.97 -1.62 3.20
N MET A 295 -12.31 -2.71 3.61
CA MET A 295 -11.09 -3.19 2.97
C MET A 295 -11.34 -4.06 1.73
N ALA A 296 -12.57 -4.54 1.49
CA ALA A 296 -12.89 -5.44 0.39
C ALA A 296 -12.49 -4.85 -0.98
N GLY A 297 -13.01 -3.68 -1.35
CA GLY A 297 -12.68 -3.02 -2.62
C GLY A 297 -11.18 -2.83 -2.84
N PRO A 298 -10.47 -2.11 -1.95
CA PRO A 298 -9.03 -1.85 -2.07
C PRO A 298 -8.15 -3.11 -2.12
N VAL A 299 -8.55 -4.21 -1.46
CA VAL A 299 -7.80 -5.48 -1.45
C VAL A 299 -8.06 -6.31 -2.69
N LEU A 300 -9.30 -6.31 -3.18
CA LEU A 300 -9.78 -7.30 -4.13
C LEU A 300 -9.66 -6.84 -5.59
N LYS A 301 -9.76 -5.54 -5.87
CA LYS A 301 -9.83 -5.02 -7.25
C LYS A 301 -8.61 -5.34 -8.12
N HIS A 302 -7.41 -5.40 -7.54
CA HIS A 302 -6.17 -5.78 -8.24
C HIS A 302 -5.85 -7.28 -8.16
N ARG A 303 -6.72 -8.07 -7.52
CA ARG A 303 -6.58 -9.52 -7.29
C ARG A 303 -7.65 -10.34 -8.01
N MET A 304 -8.32 -9.77 -8.98
CA MET A 304 -9.20 -10.49 -9.89
C MET A 304 -9.37 -9.71 -11.19
N ALA A 305 -9.90 -10.39 -12.21
CA ALA A 305 -10.23 -9.74 -13.47
C ALA A 305 -11.57 -10.21 -14.01
N LEU A 306 -12.29 -9.28 -14.62
CA LEU A 306 -13.48 -9.59 -15.41
C LEU A 306 -13.12 -10.37 -16.68
N SER A 307 -14.02 -11.26 -17.10
CA SER A 307 -13.99 -11.93 -18.38
C SER A 307 -14.14 -10.94 -19.52
N PHE A 308 -13.62 -11.29 -20.70
CA PHE A 308 -13.74 -10.45 -21.90
C PHE A 308 -15.20 -10.11 -22.20
N ALA A 309 -16.10 -11.10 -22.06
CA ALA A 309 -17.53 -10.93 -22.28
C ALA A 309 -18.17 -9.95 -21.27
N ALA A 310 -17.77 -10.00 -20.00
CA ALA A 310 -18.24 -9.06 -18.98
C ALA A 310 -17.75 -7.63 -19.23
N ARG A 311 -16.46 -7.47 -19.56
CA ARG A 311 -15.90 -6.17 -19.95
C ARG A 311 -16.62 -5.58 -21.16
N ALA A 312 -16.91 -6.40 -22.17
CA ALA A 312 -17.64 -5.96 -23.37
C ALA A 312 -19.08 -5.49 -23.08
N ARG A 313 -19.71 -6.01 -22.02
CA ARG A 313 -21.04 -5.56 -21.55
C ARG A 313 -20.98 -4.34 -20.63
N GLY A 314 -19.79 -3.83 -20.33
CA GLY A 314 -19.61 -2.71 -19.41
C GLY A 314 -19.83 -3.08 -17.94
N THR A 315 -19.62 -4.36 -17.57
CA THR A 315 -19.63 -4.75 -16.15
C THR A 315 -18.55 -3.98 -15.40
N ASP A 316 -18.96 -3.35 -14.30
CA ASP A 316 -18.04 -2.66 -13.39
C ASP A 316 -17.59 -3.62 -12.29
N LEU A 317 -16.26 -3.77 -12.16
CA LEU A 317 -15.66 -4.63 -11.16
C LEU A 317 -15.86 -4.07 -9.75
N ASP A 318 -15.80 -2.75 -9.58
CA ASP A 318 -15.94 -2.12 -8.26
C ASP A 318 -17.38 -2.28 -7.75
N ALA A 319 -18.37 -2.11 -8.64
CA ALA A 319 -19.78 -2.38 -8.32
C ALA A 319 -20.03 -3.85 -7.96
N LEU A 320 -19.44 -4.79 -8.72
CA LEU A 320 -19.54 -6.23 -8.40
C LEU A 320 -18.90 -6.55 -7.05
N ILE A 321 -17.75 -5.95 -6.73
CA ILE A 321 -17.12 -6.14 -5.43
C ILE A 321 -18.02 -5.60 -4.32
N ALA A 322 -18.62 -4.43 -4.52
CA ALA A 322 -19.51 -3.82 -3.55
C ALA A 322 -20.74 -4.67 -3.25
N GLU A 323 -21.42 -5.15 -4.29
CA GLU A 323 -22.62 -5.99 -4.19
C GLU A 323 -22.36 -7.28 -3.41
N ILE A 324 -21.30 -8.02 -3.79
CA ILE A 324 -20.97 -9.27 -3.12
C ILE A 324 -20.48 -9.02 -1.69
N THR A 325 -19.77 -7.91 -1.45
CA THR A 325 -19.34 -7.54 -0.09
C THR A 325 -20.55 -7.31 0.81
N GLU A 326 -21.50 -6.48 0.39
CA GLU A 326 -22.73 -6.22 1.15
C GLU A 326 -23.51 -7.50 1.42
N SER A 327 -23.62 -8.39 0.42
CA SER A 327 -24.27 -9.70 0.59
C SER A 327 -23.60 -10.60 1.63
N ARG A 328 -22.29 -10.51 1.85
CA ARG A 328 -21.53 -11.40 2.74
C ARG A 328 -21.30 -10.80 4.13
N THR A 329 -21.17 -9.49 4.22
CA THR A 329 -20.90 -8.78 5.49
C THR A 329 -22.16 -8.18 6.11
N GLY A 330 -23.22 -7.95 5.31
CA GLY A 330 -24.39 -7.17 5.71
C GLY A 330 -24.12 -5.66 5.78
N ILE A 331 -22.96 -5.20 5.31
CA ILE A 331 -22.50 -3.82 5.36
C ILE A 331 -22.21 -3.32 3.95
N ALA A 332 -22.89 -2.25 3.54
CA ALA A 332 -22.58 -1.57 2.29
C ALA A 332 -21.17 -0.96 2.38
N PRO A 333 -20.26 -1.25 1.43
CA PRO A 333 -18.91 -0.69 1.45
C PRO A 333 -18.95 0.83 1.21
N ALA A 334 -18.18 1.56 2.00
CA ALA A 334 -17.99 3.01 1.90
C ALA A 334 -16.94 3.40 0.85
#